data_AF-A0A7S4G456-F1
#
_entry.id   AF-A0A7S4G456-F1
#
_cell.length_a   1.000
_cell.length_b   1.000
_cell.length_c   1.000
_cell.angle_alpha   90.00
_cell.angle_beta   90.00
_cell.angle_gamma   90.00
#
_symmetry.space_group_name_H-M   'P 1'
#
loop_
_entity.id
_entity.type
_entity.pdbx_description
1 polymer ?
#
loop_
_entity_poly.entity_id
_entity_poly.type
_entity_poly.pdbx_seq_one_letter_code
_entity_poly.pdbx_strand_id
1 'polypeptide(L)'
;MNIRNQGTYSTHRAELEEMGFDFNPQRIVHGWENVKRALLKYKSLRGDLLVPYRFVIPENAHWPEDLWGMNLGFTVNSIRNNRAYSAYRAELEAMGFDFDSQSTAHGWENVKRALLAYKSLCRDLLVPVSFVIPKDADWPEELWDLKLGNTVYSIRNQGTYSTNRAELEEMGFDFDPQRTAHGWENVIGIQVIPW
;
A
#
# COMPACT_ATOMS: atom_id res chain seq x y z
N MET A 1 -18.59 18.41 20.29
CA MET A 1 -19.82 18.56 19.47
C MET A 1 -19.44 18.13 18.06
N ASN A 2 -19.87 16.94 17.63
CA ASN A 2 -19.40 16.36 16.37
C ASN A 2 -20.22 16.95 15.21
N ILE A 3 -19.67 17.99 14.60
CA ILE A 3 -20.27 18.84 13.54
C ILE A 3 -20.62 18.02 12.27
N ARG A 4 -20.22 16.74 12.19
CA ARG A 4 -20.28 15.93 10.97
C ARG A 4 -21.50 15.01 10.88
N ASN A 5 -22.43 15.05 11.84
CA ASN A 5 -23.62 14.18 11.80
C ASN A 5 -24.75 14.83 10.99
N GLN A 6 -25.29 14.10 10.01
CA GLN A 6 -25.94 14.59 8.78
C GLN A 6 -27.28 15.34 8.93
N GLY A 7 -27.69 15.74 10.12
CA GLY A 7 -28.98 16.41 10.35
C GLY A 7 -28.97 17.93 10.17
N THR A 8 -27.82 18.60 10.30
CA THR A 8 -27.79 20.05 10.57
C THR A 8 -27.35 20.96 9.42
N TYR A 9 -26.99 20.41 8.25
CA TYR A 9 -26.41 21.21 7.13
C TYR A 9 -27.06 20.98 5.76
N SER A 10 -28.19 20.28 5.68
CA SER A 10 -28.88 20.07 4.40
C SER A 10 -29.28 21.39 3.73
N THR A 11 -29.59 22.42 4.52
CA THR A 11 -30.05 23.73 4.03
C THR A 11 -28.93 24.61 3.47
N HIS A 12 -27.69 24.49 3.97
CA HIS A 12 -26.54 25.32 3.57
C HIS A 12 -25.48 24.57 2.76
N ARG A 13 -25.81 23.35 2.29
CA ARG A 13 -24.87 22.49 1.59
C ARG A 13 -24.29 23.15 0.33
N ALA A 14 -25.12 23.81 -0.46
CA ALA A 14 -24.71 24.45 -1.70
C ALA A 14 -23.72 25.61 -1.47
N GLU A 15 -23.96 26.44 -0.46
CA GLU A 15 -23.07 27.56 -0.08
C GLU A 15 -21.71 27.04 0.40
N LEU A 16 -21.71 25.96 1.17
CA LEU A 16 -20.48 25.31 1.64
C LEU A 16 -19.71 24.64 0.48
N GLU A 17 -20.40 23.98 -0.46
CA GLU A 17 -19.78 23.44 -1.67
C GLU A 17 -19.18 24.57 -2.54
N GLU A 18 -19.85 25.72 -2.66
CA GLU A 18 -19.36 26.92 -3.37
C GLU A 18 -18.11 27.51 -2.71
N MET A 19 -18.02 27.46 -1.37
CA MET A 19 -16.82 27.84 -0.62
C MET A 19 -15.69 26.79 -0.66
N GLY A 20 -15.88 25.69 -1.40
CA GLY A 20 -14.88 24.63 -1.56
C GLY A 20 -14.83 23.64 -0.40
N PHE A 21 -15.87 23.58 0.45
CA PHE A 21 -15.97 22.61 1.53
C PHE A 21 -16.22 21.21 0.98
N ASP A 22 -15.25 20.30 1.13
CA ASP A 22 -15.40 18.90 0.68
C ASP A 22 -16.17 18.09 1.73
N PHE A 23 -17.43 17.78 1.42
CA PHE A 23 -18.32 16.97 2.24
C PHE A 23 -17.95 15.48 2.26
N ASN A 24 -17.01 15.04 1.42
CA ASN A 24 -16.45 13.71 1.53
C ASN A 24 -15.25 13.76 2.50
N PRO A 25 -15.38 13.29 3.75
CA PRO A 25 -14.28 13.28 4.72
C PRO A 25 -13.07 12.45 4.26
N GLN A 26 -13.22 11.62 3.22
CA GLN A 26 -12.13 10.89 2.58
C GLN A 26 -11.37 11.72 1.53
N ARG A 27 -11.98 12.78 0.96
CA ARG A 27 -11.36 13.64 -0.07
C ARG A 27 -10.74 14.92 0.48
N ILE A 28 -10.87 15.22 1.77
CA ILE A 28 -10.20 16.36 2.39
C ILE A 28 -8.68 16.17 2.23
N VAL A 29 -8.08 16.93 1.31
CA VAL A 29 -6.62 16.98 1.15
C VAL A 29 -6.07 17.81 2.30
N HIS A 30 -5.48 17.13 3.28
CA HIS A 30 -4.81 17.81 4.38
C HIS A 30 -3.52 18.49 3.89
N GLY A 31 -3.11 19.61 4.47
CA GLY A 31 -1.79 20.17 4.18
C GLY A 31 -0.68 19.16 4.50
N TRP A 32 0.38 19.12 3.69
CA TRP A 32 1.48 18.16 3.86
C TRP A 32 2.04 18.13 5.29
N GLU A 33 2.23 19.30 5.91
CA GLU A 33 2.75 19.40 7.28
C GLU A 33 1.87 18.67 8.30
N ASN A 34 0.54 18.70 8.13
CA ASN A 34 -0.38 17.97 9.02
C ASN A 34 -0.30 16.45 8.77
N VAL A 35 -0.16 16.01 7.52
CA VAL A 35 0.05 14.60 7.18
C VAL A 35 1.38 14.10 7.76
N LYS A 36 2.46 14.85 7.59
CA LYS A 36 3.78 14.56 8.13
C LYS A 36 3.75 14.44 9.66
N ARG A 37 3.15 15.41 10.36
CA ARG A 37 2.96 15.36 11.82
C ARG A 37 2.16 14.14 12.26
N ALA A 38 1.08 13.82 11.54
CA ALA A 38 0.25 12.65 11.82
C ALA A 38 1.02 11.33 11.64
N LEU A 39 1.81 11.19 10.56
CA LEU A 39 2.64 10.01 10.29
C LEU A 39 3.71 9.82 11.38
N LEU A 40 4.45 10.88 11.71
CA LEU A 40 5.48 10.81 12.75
C LEU A 40 4.88 10.45 14.11
N LYS A 41 3.69 11.00 14.43
CA LYS A 41 3.00 10.66 15.66
C LYS A 41 2.53 9.21 15.67
N TYR A 42 1.94 8.73 14.58
CA TYR A 42 1.58 7.31 14.44
C TYR A 42 2.80 6.41 14.66
N LYS A 43 3.92 6.73 13.99
CA LYS A 43 5.19 5.99 14.13
C LYS A 43 5.69 5.96 15.57
N SER A 44 5.63 7.08 16.30
CA SER A 44 6.04 7.09 17.71
C SER A 44 5.15 6.23 18.62
N LEU A 45 3.86 6.08 18.27
CA LEU A 45 2.90 5.31 19.07
C LEU A 45 2.92 3.81 18.75
N ARG A 46 3.24 3.44 17.50
CA ARG A 46 3.11 2.07 16.98
C ARG A 46 4.43 1.42 16.60
N GLY A 47 5.48 2.21 16.40
CA GLY A 47 6.81 1.78 15.96
C GLY A 47 6.98 1.73 14.44
N ASP A 48 5.90 1.80 13.67
CA ASP A 48 5.90 1.65 12.22
C ASP A 48 4.97 2.67 11.52
N LEU A 49 4.94 2.64 10.19
CA LEU A 49 4.03 3.45 9.35
C LEU A 49 2.97 2.58 8.64
N LEU A 50 2.65 1.42 9.23
CA LEU A 50 1.64 0.49 8.73
C LEU A 50 0.26 0.93 9.20
N VAL A 51 -0.19 2.08 8.70
CA VAL A 51 -1.47 2.66 9.09
C VAL A 51 -2.63 1.87 8.45
N PRO A 52 -3.58 1.32 9.24
CA PRO A 52 -4.76 0.64 8.71
C PRO A 52 -5.59 1.56 7.83
N TYR A 53 -6.16 1.04 6.74
CA TYR A 53 -6.94 1.84 5.78
C TYR A 53 -8.06 2.67 6.41
N ARG A 54 -8.77 2.13 7.42
CA ARG A 54 -9.87 2.80 8.11
C ARG A 54 -9.44 3.60 9.34
N PHE A 55 -8.14 3.77 9.57
CA PHE A 55 -7.65 4.50 10.74
C PHE A 55 -7.97 5.99 10.62
N VAL A 56 -8.74 6.46 11.60
CA VAL A 56 -9.07 7.87 11.80
C VAL A 56 -8.43 8.30 13.11
N ILE A 57 -7.78 9.46 13.11
CA ILE A 57 -7.12 9.98 14.31
C ILE A 57 -8.17 10.22 15.42
N PRO A 58 -8.05 9.54 16.58
CA PRO A 58 -9.02 9.67 17.67
C PRO A 58 -8.86 11.00 18.42
N GLU A 59 -9.98 11.48 18.97
CA GLU A 59 -10.03 12.66 19.86
C GLU A 59 -9.52 12.29 21.26
N ASN A 60 -8.20 12.28 21.46
CA ASN A 60 -7.60 12.02 22.76
C ASN A 60 -6.25 12.72 22.96
N ALA A 61 -5.77 12.72 24.21
CA ALA A 61 -4.54 13.39 24.62
C ALA A 61 -3.26 12.88 23.92
N HIS A 62 -3.30 11.72 23.25
CA HIS A 62 -2.16 11.23 22.49
C HIS A 62 -2.04 11.92 21.12
N TRP A 63 -3.05 12.63 20.65
CA TRP A 63 -3.04 13.29 19.34
C TRP A 63 -3.24 14.80 19.47
N PRO A 64 -2.51 15.62 18.69
CA PRO A 64 -2.80 17.05 18.58
C PRO A 64 -4.25 17.29 18.16
N GLU A 65 -4.93 18.24 18.80
CA GLU A 65 -6.36 18.51 18.57
C GLU A 65 -6.67 18.88 17.12
N ASP A 66 -5.74 19.58 16.46
CA ASP A 66 -5.85 20.00 15.07
C ASP A 66 -5.76 18.85 14.06
N LEU A 67 -5.36 17.65 14.50
CA LEU A 67 -5.30 16.44 13.69
C LEU A 67 -6.48 15.50 13.94
N TRP A 68 -7.33 15.78 14.94
CA TRP A 68 -8.45 14.91 15.29
C TRP A 68 -9.44 14.73 14.14
N GLY A 69 -9.87 13.48 13.95
CA GLY A 69 -10.80 13.12 12.89
C GLY A 69 -10.20 13.11 11.48
N MET A 70 -8.88 13.28 11.33
CA MET A 70 -8.16 13.07 10.07
C MET A 70 -8.20 11.59 9.67
N ASN A 71 -8.57 11.32 8.41
CA ASN A 71 -8.57 9.96 7.86
C ASN A 71 -7.17 9.55 7.38
N LEU A 72 -6.25 9.41 8.33
CA LEU A 72 -4.84 9.13 8.06
C LEU A 72 -4.67 7.81 7.28
N GLY A 73 -5.50 6.80 7.53
CA GLY A 73 -5.47 5.54 6.80
C GLY A 73 -5.75 5.69 5.30
N PHE A 74 -6.77 6.48 4.96
CA PHE A 74 -7.09 6.80 3.56
C PHE A 74 -5.98 7.64 2.91
N THR A 75 -5.43 8.62 3.62
CA THR A 75 -4.32 9.45 3.14
C THR A 75 -3.09 8.60 2.83
N VAL A 76 -2.70 7.71 3.76
CA VAL A 76 -1.60 6.75 3.59
C VAL A 76 -1.83 5.85 2.38
N ASN A 77 -3.05 5.33 2.20
CA ASN A 77 -3.39 4.56 1.03
C ASN A 77 -3.27 5.37 -0.27
N SER A 78 -3.67 6.64 -0.26
CA SER A 78 -3.54 7.53 -1.41
C SER A 78 -2.08 7.83 -1.76
N ILE A 79 -1.22 7.98 -0.76
CA ILE A 79 0.25 8.09 -0.92
C ILE A 79 0.80 6.82 -1.58
N ARG A 80 0.48 5.64 -1.05
CA ARG A 80 0.94 4.34 -1.59
C ARG A 80 0.52 4.13 -3.04
N ASN A 81 -0.69 4.56 -3.40
CA ASN A 81 -1.21 4.46 -4.77
C ASN A 81 -0.74 5.61 -5.70
N ASN A 82 0.22 6.43 -5.27
CA ASN A 82 0.73 7.59 -6.02
C ASN A 82 -0.37 8.59 -6.44
N ARG A 83 -1.43 8.73 -5.63
CA ARG A 83 -2.56 9.64 -5.87
C ARG A 83 -2.44 10.95 -5.10
N ALA A 84 -1.52 11.05 -4.14
CA ALA A 84 -1.34 12.23 -3.30
C ALA A 84 0.12 12.36 -2.82
N TYR A 85 0.56 13.60 -2.59
CA TYR A 85 1.85 13.96 -1.98
C TYR A 85 3.10 13.37 -2.67
N SER A 86 3.04 13.10 -3.97
CA SER A 86 4.18 12.59 -4.75
C SER A 86 5.40 13.50 -4.69
N ALA A 87 5.21 14.82 -4.58
CA ALA A 87 6.28 15.81 -4.41
C ALA A 87 7.10 15.60 -3.12
N TYR A 88 6.54 14.91 -2.11
CA TYR A 88 7.17 14.70 -0.80
C TYR A 88 7.73 13.29 -0.65
N ARG A 89 7.93 12.56 -1.76
CA ARG A 89 8.43 11.18 -1.75
C ARG A 89 9.75 11.04 -0.98
N ALA A 90 10.72 11.91 -1.21
CA ALA A 90 12.01 11.86 -0.53
C ALA A 90 11.88 12.02 1.00
N GLU A 91 10.96 12.87 1.46
CA GLU A 91 10.69 13.04 2.89
C GLU A 91 9.99 11.81 3.47
N LEU A 92 9.04 11.23 2.74
CA LEU A 92 8.38 9.98 3.12
C LEU A 92 9.39 8.83 3.26
N GLU A 93 10.29 8.68 2.29
CA GLU A 93 11.38 7.69 2.33
C GLU A 93 12.31 7.95 3.53
N ALA A 94 12.69 9.20 3.79
CA ALA A 94 13.52 9.57 4.95
C ALA A 94 12.82 9.26 6.30
N MET A 95 11.49 9.31 6.35
CA MET A 95 10.71 8.89 7.52
C MET A 95 10.58 7.36 7.63
N GLY A 96 11.06 6.59 6.66
CA GLY A 96 10.91 5.14 6.58
C GLY A 96 9.49 4.72 6.16
N PHE A 97 8.81 5.53 5.36
CA PHE A 97 7.50 5.18 4.83
C PHE A 97 7.63 4.07 3.79
N ASP A 98 6.92 2.96 4.02
CA ASP A 98 6.83 1.87 3.05
C ASP A 98 5.71 2.14 2.04
N PHE A 99 6.13 2.34 0.79
CA PHE A 99 5.24 2.56 -0.34
C PHE A 99 4.57 1.26 -0.81
N ASP A 100 5.13 0.10 -0.49
CA ASP A 100 4.54 -1.18 -0.87
C ASP A 100 3.45 -1.60 0.13
N SER A 101 2.20 -1.53 -0.31
CA SER A 101 1.06 -2.04 0.44
C SER A 101 1.16 -3.55 0.70
N GLN A 102 1.81 -4.32 -0.17
CA GLN A 102 1.97 -5.76 -0.02
C GLN A 102 3.06 -6.11 1.00
N SER A 103 4.18 -5.38 1.00
CA SER A 103 5.20 -5.42 2.07
C SER A 103 4.57 -5.13 3.43
N THR A 104 3.72 -4.11 3.48
CA THR A 104 3.00 -3.73 4.70
C THR A 104 2.00 -4.80 5.16
N ALA A 105 1.33 -5.49 4.22
CA ALA A 105 0.31 -6.49 4.55
C ALA A 105 0.90 -7.86 4.92
N HIS A 106 1.99 -8.29 4.27
CA HIS A 106 2.54 -9.64 4.41
C HIS A 106 3.94 -9.67 5.05
N GLY A 107 4.69 -8.56 5.01
CA GLY A 107 6.09 -8.49 5.46
C GLY A 107 7.07 -9.06 4.43
N TRP A 108 8.32 -8.58 4.48
CA TRP A 108 9.39 -9.04 3.59
C TRP A 108 9.60 -10.55 3.62
N GLU A 109 9.55 -11.18 4.79
CA GLU A 109 9.83 -12.62 4.91
C GLU A 109 8.83 -13.48 4.13
N ASN A 110 7.55 -13.10 4.15
CA ASN A 110 6.53 -13.81 3.37
C ASN A 110 6.69 -13.54 1.87
N VAL A 111 7.08 -12.34 1.48
CA VAL A 111 7.39 -12.00 0.08
C VAL A 111 8.59 -12.81 -0.42
N LYS A 112 9.64 -12.93 0.39
CA LYS A 112 10.81 -13.77 0.11
C LYS A 112 10.43 -15.24 -0.03
N ARG A 113 9.66 -15.79 0.92
CA ARG A 113 9.13 -17.15 0.84
C ARG A 113 8.32 -17.38 -0.44
N ALA A 114 7.48 -16.41 -0.80
CA ALA A 114 6.69 -16.46 -2.03
C ALA A 114 7.55 -16.45 -3.30
N LEU A 115 8.59 -15.61 -3.37
CA LEU A 115 9.53 -15.56 -4.50
C LEU A 115 10.30 -16.88 -4.63
N LEU A 116 10.77 -17.45 -3.53
CA LEU A 116 11.48 -18.74 -3.53
C LEU A 116 10.58 -19.90 -3.95
N ALA A 117 9.33 -19.93 -3.48
CA ALA A 117 8.34 -20.92 -3.90
C ALA A 117 8.04 -20.81 -5.40
N TYR A 118 7.81 -19.59 -5.90
CA TYR A 118 7.63 -19.35 -7.34
C TYR A 118 8.82 -19.86 -8.15
N LYS A 119 10.04 -19.51 -7.72
CA LYS A 119 11.28 -19.94 -8.38
C LYS A 119 11.42 -21.47 -8.38
N SER A 120 11.02 -22.15 -7.32
CA SER A 120 11.04 -23.62 -7.27
C SER A 120 10.08 -24.24 -8.29
N LEU A 121 8.88 -23.66 -8.45
CA LEU A 121 7.84 -24.16 -9.34
C LEU A 121 8.12 -23.82 -10.82
N CYS A 122 8.47 -22.57 -11.10
CA CYS A 122 8.60 -22.03 -12.46
C CYS A 122 10.06 -21.94 -12.95
N ARG A 123 11.04 -22.18 -12.08
CA ARG A 123 12.50 -22.10 -12.35
C ARG A 123 13.04 -20.71 -12.67
N ASP A 124 12.21 -19.68 -12.61
CA ASP A 124 12.59 -18.28 -12.78
C ASP A 124 11.88 -17.35 -11.77
N LEU A 125 12.20 -16.06 -11.82
CA LEU A 125 11.54 -15.01 -11.04
C LEU A 125 10.79 -14.02 -11.94
N LEU A 126 10.40 -14.47 -13.14
CA LEU A 126 9.62 -13.69 -14.09
C LEU A 126 8.15 -13.85 -13.74
N VAL A 127 7.76 -13.30 -12.60
CA VAL A 127 6.37 -13.35 -12.13
C VAL A 127 5.50 -12.41 -12.98
N PRO A 128 4.41 -12.90 -13.61
CA PRO A 128 3.45 -12.06 -14.32
C PRO A 128 2.80 -11.05 -13.37
N VAL A 129 2.55 -9.82 -13.82
CA VAL A 129 1.99 -8.75 -12.97
C VAL A 129 0.63 -9.13 -12.36
N SER A 130 -0.18 -9.91 -13.08
CA SER A 130 -1.49 -10.39 -12.66
C SER A 130 -1.44 -11.61 -11.73
N PHE A 131 -0.26 -12.19 -11.49
CA PHE A 131 -0.14 -13.40 -10.70
C PHE A 131 -0.47 -13.14 -9.23
N VAL A 132 -1.41 -13.93 -8.73
CA VAL A 132 -1.84 -13.98 -7.34
C VAL A 132 -1.65 -15.41 -6.88
N ILE A 133 -1.09 -15.59 -5.69
CA ILE A 133 -0.82 -16.93 -5.15
C ILE A 133 -2.16 -17.67 -4.95
N PRO A 134 -2.36 -18.82 -5.61
CA PRO A 134 -3.58 -19.62 -5.49
C PRO A 134 -3.70 -20.28 -4.11
N LYS A 135 -4.92 -20.72 -3.78
CA LYS A 135 -5.22 -21.47 -2.54
C LYS A 135 -5.10 -22.97 -2.76
N ASP A 136 -3.90 -23.43 -3.03
CA ASP A 136 -3.58 -24.82 -3.34
C ASP A 136 -2.49 -25.36 -2.41
N ALA A 137 -2.26 -26.67 -2.49
CA ALA A 137 -1.33 -27.38 -1.61
C ALA A 137 0.15 -27.07 -1.90
N ASP A 138 0.43 -26.51 -3.07
CA ASP A 138 1.79 -26.14 -3.49
C ASP A 138 2.28 -24.86 -2.79
N TRP A 139 1.37 -24.11 -2.16
CA TRP A 139 1.67 -22.84 -1.51
C TRP A 139 1.24 -22.85 -0.03
N PRO A 140 2.10 -22.35 0.89
CA PRO A 140 1.72 -22.15 2.29
C PRO A 140 0.50 -21.25 2.43
N GLU A 141 -0.40 -21.58 3.35
CA GLU A 141 -1.66 -20.85 3.55
C GLU A 141 -1.44 -19.37 3.88
N GLU A 142 -0.32 -19.03 4.52
CA GLU A 142 0.00 -17.63 4.86
C GLU A 142 0.33 -16.76 3.64
N LEU A 143 0.61 -17.39 2.50
CA LEU A 143 0.98 -16.71 1.25
C LEU A 143 -0.20 -16.60 0.29
N TRP A 144 -1.32 -17.26 0.58
CA TRP A 144 -2.51 -17.22 -0.27
C TRP A 144 -3.02 -15.79 -0.48
N ASP A 145 -3.56 -15.53 -1.67
CA ASP A 145 -4.07 -14.23 -2.11
C ASP A 145 -3.01 -13.11 -2.20
N LEU A 146 -1.74 -13.39 -1.88
CA LEU A 146 -0.65 -12.43 -2.05
C LEU A 146 -0.46 -12.17 -3.55
N LYS A 147 -0.62 -10.90 -3.94
CA LYS A 147 -0.44 -10.42 -5.31
C LYS A 147 1.03 -10.34 -5.69
N LEU A 148 1.70 -11.49 -5.73
CA LEU A 148 3.15 -11.59 -5.91
C LEU A 148 3.60 -10.91 -7.22
N GLY A 149 2.77 -10.99 -8.27
CA GLY A 149 3.01 -10.27 -9.52
C GLY A 149 3.09 -8.75 -9.37
N ASN A 150 2.21 -8.18 -8.56
CA ASN A 150 2.21 -6.75 -8.26
C ASN A 150 3.45 -6.36 -7.44
N THR A 151 3.82 -7.19 -6.46
CA THR A 151 5.04 -7.01 -5.66
C THR A 151 6.29 -7.01 -6.54
N VAL A 152 6.43 -7.98 -7.45
CA VAL A 152 7.56 -8.04 -8.41
C VAL A 152 7.58 -6.83 -9.35
N TYR A 153 6.41 -6.41 -9.84
CA TYR A 153 6.27 -5.20 -10.64
C TYR A 153 6.78 -3.96 -9.89
N SER A 154 6.38 -3.79 -8.63
CA SER A 154 6.80 -2.68 -7.79
C SER A 154 8.30 -2.71 -7.50
N ILE A 155 8.90 -3.89 -7.27
CA ILE A 155 10.36 -4.00 -7.10
C ILE A 155 11.09 -3.48 -8.35
N ARG A 156 10.67 -3.88 -9.55
CA ARG A 156 11.31 -3.48 -10.82
C ARG A 156 11.09 -2.02 -11.19
N ASN A 157 9.88 -1.50 -10.98
CA ASN A 157 9.47 -0.20 -11.53
C ASN A 157 9.43 0.92 -10.50
N GLN A 158 9.36 0.60 -9.21
CA GLN A 158 9.13 1.56 -8.13
C GLN A 158 10.23 1.54 -7.06
N GLY A 159 11.18 0.61 -7.16
CA GLY A 159 12.31 0.49 -6.24
C GLY A 159 11.91 0.05 -4.83
N THR A 160 10.78 -0.65 -4.67
CA THR A 160 10.34 -1.18 -3.37
C THR A 160 11.29 -2.27 -2.88
N TYR A 161 11.34 -2.50 -1.56
CA TYR A 161 12.30 -3.41 -0.90
C TYR A 161 13.77 -3.09 -1.18
N SER A 162 14.10 -1.81 -1.34
CA SER A 162 15.48 -1.35 -1.54
C SER A 162 16.42 -1.81 -0.42
N THR A 163 15.94 -1.90 0.82
CA THR A 163 16.69 -2.45 1.97
C THR A 163 17.02 -3.93 1.81
N ASN A 164 16.19 -4.70 1.08
CA ASN A 164 16.38 -6.13 0.85
C ASN A 164 17.00 -6.42 -0.54
N ARG A 165 17.56 -5.40 -1.20
CA ARG A 165 18.15 -5.53 -2.53
C ARG A 165 19.24 -6.61 -2.60
N ALA A 166 20.08 -6.72 -1.58
CA ALA A 166 21.13 -7.75 -1.53
C ALA A 166 20.54 -9.18 -1.50
N GLU A 167 19.47 -9.40 -0.75
CA GLU A 167 18.79 -10.70 -0.71
C GLU A 167 18.10 -11.01 -2.05
N LEU A 168 17.50 -10.01 -2.70
CA LEU A 168 16.94 -10.15 -4.05
C LEU A 168 18.02 -10.55 -5.07
N GLU A 169 19.18 -9.92 -5.03
CA GLU A 169 20.32 -10.26 -5.89
C GLU A 169 20.83 -11.69 -5.63
N GLU A 170 20.94 -12.11 -4.37
CA GLU A 170 21.35 -13.47 -3.99
C GLU A 170 20.38 -14.53 -4.53
N MET A 171 19.08 -14.22 -4.55
CA MET A 171 18.07 -15.10 -5.16
C MET A 171 18.11 -15.10 -6.70
N GLY A 172 18.92 -14.25 -7.33
CA GLY A 172 18.99 -14.08 -8.78
C GLY A 172 17.80 -13.32 -9.35
N PHE A 173 17.22 -12.41 -8.57
CA PHE A 173 16.13 -11.55 -9.04
C PHE A 173 16.63 -10.59 -10.12
N ASP A 174 15.90 -10.54 -11.24
CA ASP A 174 16.17 -9.58 -12.30
C ASP A 174 15.38 -8.29 -12.12
N PHE A 175 16.11 -7.19 -12.01
CA PHE A 175 15.59 -5.84 -11.83
C PHE A 175 15.23 -5.13 -13.13
N ASP A 176 15.55 -5.68 -14.31
CA ASP A 176 15.18 -5.10 -15.59
C ASP A 176 13.65 -5.04 -15.74
N PRO A 177 13.04 -3.84 -15.80
CA PRO A 177 11.59 -3.67 -15.92
C PRO A 177 11.03 -4.18 -17.25
N GLN A 178 11.87 -4.33 -18.29
CA GLN A 178 11.46 -4.84 -19.60
C GLN A 178 11.46 -6.37 -19.66
N ARG A 179 12.09 -7.04 -18.68
CA ARG A 179 12.15 -8.49 -18.66
C ARG A 179 10.82 -9.07 -18.19
N THR A 180 10.09 -9.65 -19.12
CA THR A 180 8.78 -10.28 -18.90
C THR A 180 8.88 -11.80 -18.95
N ALA A 181 7.92 -12.46 -18.29
CA ALA A 181 7.76 -13.91 -18.38
C ALA A 181 7.49 -14.29 -19.85
N HIS A 182 8.15 -15.33 -20.35
CA HIS A 182 7.71 -15.97 -21.59
C HIS A 182 6.44 -16.78 -21.23
N GLY A 183 5.27 -16.14 -21.30
CA GLY A 183 3.94 -16.77 -21.22
C GLY A 183 3.77 -17.87 -20.15
N TRP A 184 3.21 -17.51 -18.99
CA TRP A 184 2.83 -18.44 -17.91
C TRP A 184 1.74 -19.47 -18.30
N GLU A 185 1.19 -19.37 -19.50
CA GLU A 185 0.12 -20.22 -20.05
C GLU A 185 0.51 -21.70 -20.22
N ASN A 186 1.78 -22.07 -20.03
CA ASN A 186 2.26 -23.45 -20.26
C ASN A 186 2.77 -24.18 -19.01
N VAL A 187 2.77 -23.56 -17.82
CA VAL A 187 3.47 -24.15 -16.64
C VAL A 187 2.51 -24.79 -15.63
N ILE A 188 1.24 -24.42 -15.61
CA ILE A 188 0.21 -25.11 -14.82
C ILE A 188 -1.06 -25.23 -15.65
N GLY A 189 -1.60 -26.44 -15.78
CA GLY A 189 -2.82 -26.76 -16.53
C GLY A 189 -4.10 -26.19 -15.90
N ILE A 190 -4.11 -24.89 -15.58
CA ILE A 190 -5.28 -24.19 -15.08
C ILE A 190 -5.95 -23.54 -16.30
N GLN A 191 -7.05 -24.15 -16.74
CA GLN A 191 -7.99 -23.54 -17.67
C GLN A 191 -8.42 -22.18 -17.11
N VAL A 192 -7.96 -21.12 -17.76
CA VAL A 192 -8.51 -19.78 -17.58
C VAL A 192 -9.96 -19.85 -18.05
N ILE A 193 -10.92 -19.72 -17.13
CA ILE A 193 -12.33 -19.54 -17.48
C ILE A 193 -12.46 -18.08 -17.93
N PRO A 194 -12.77 -17.80 -19.20
CA PRO A 194 -13.08 -16.44 -19.64
C PRO A 194 -14.50 -16.07 -19.18
N TRP A 195 -14.66 -14.80 -18.79
CA TRP A 195 -15.97 -14.19 -18.51
C TRP A 195 -16.85 -14.18 -19.77
#